data_AF-A0A6B3HLM9-F1
#
_entry.id   AF-A0A6B3HLM9-F1
#
_cell.length_a   1.000
_cell.length_b   1.000
_cell.length_c   1.000
_cell.angle_alpha   90.00
_cell.angle_beta   90.00
_cell.angle_gamma   90.00
#
_symmetry.space_group_name_H-M   'P 1'
#
loop_
_entity.id
_entity.type
_entity.pdbx_description
1 polymer ?
#
loop_
_entity_poly.entity_id
_entity_poly.type
_entity_poly.pdbx_seq_one_letter_code
_entity_poly.pdbx_strand_id
1 'polypeptide(L)' 'ATGRTHQLRVHMNALGVPILHDPLYPVVEAEGAVEDFSRPLQLLARRLEFTDPVSGEPRRFESGLRLSAWPEG' A
#
# COMPACT_ATOMS: atom_id res chain seq x y z
N ALA A 1 6.77 -8.13 16.39
CA ALA A 1 5.76 -7.85 15.35
C ALA A 1 6.06 -6.48 14.73
N THR A 2 6.04 -6.34 13.41
CA THR A 2 6.08 -5.04 12.73
C THR A 2 4.70 -4.71 12.14
N GLY A 3 4.55 -3.56 11.49
CA GLY A 3 3.24 -3.03 11.07
C GLY A 3 3.13 -1.54 11.36
N ARG A 4 4.25 -0.81 11.28
CA ARG A 4 4.31 0.62 11.60
C ARG A 4 3.65 1.44 10.49
N THR A 5 3.14 2.61 10.84
CA THR A 5 2.60 3.57 9.88
C THR A 5 3.59 3.82 8.74
N HIS A 6 3.14 3.70 7.50
CA HIS A 6 3.92 3.92 6.27
C HIS A 6 5.17 3.03 6.12
N GLN A 7 5.30 1.93 6.86
CA GLN A 7 6.53 1.12 6.90
C GLN A 7 7.03 0.69 5.51
N LEU A 8 6.15 0.18 4.64
CA LEU A 8 6.52 -0.22 3.29
C LEU A 8 6.98 0.99 2.44
N ARG A 9 6.26 2.10 2.52
CA ARG A 9 6.53 3.33 1.75
C ARG A 9 7.91 3.90 2.08
N VAL A 10 8.21 4.03 3.37
CA VAL A 10 9.53 4.50 3.86
C VAL A 10 10.64 3.55 3.44
N HIS A 11 10.45 2.23 3.59
CA HIS A 11 11.47 1.26 3.23
C HIS A 11 11.77 1.26 1.73
N MET A 12 10.74 1.29 0.89
CA MET A 12 10.91 1.30 -0.57
C MET A 12 11.62 2.59 -1.03
N ASN A 13 11.26 3.74 -0.44
CA ASN A 13 11.96 4.98 -0.67
C ASN A 13 13.44 4.93 -0.23
N ALA A 14 13.72 4.39 0.97
CA ALA A 14 15.09 4.26 1.49
C ALA A 14 15.97 3.32 0.64
N LEU A 15 15.35 2.35 -0.06
CA LEU A 15 16.03 1.46 -1.00
C LEU A 15 16.26 2.09 -2.38
N GLY A 16 15.83 3.33 -2.62
CA GLY A 16 15.93 4.00 -3.92
C GLY A 16 14.90 3.53 -4.94
N VAL A 17 13.88 2.79 -4.51
CA VAL A 17 12.79 2.26 -5.35
C VAL A 17 11.43 2.72 -4.81
N PRO A 18 11.15 4.04 -4.81
CA PRO A 18 9.92 4.58 -4.22
C PRO A 18 8.67 4.03 -4.90
N ILE A 19 7.58 3.93 -4.14
CA ILE A 19 6.29 3.48 -4.66
C ILE A 19 5.73 4.56 -5.58
N LEU A 20 5.17 4.13 -6.71
CA LEU A 20 4.62 5.04 -7.70
C LEU A 20 3.41 5.80 -7.14
N HIS A 21 3.41 7.12 -7.39
CA HIS A 21 2.40 8.07 -6.90
C HIS A 21 2.27 8.13 -5.38
N ASP A 22 3.36 7.87 -4.65
CA ASP A 22 3.41 8.14 -3.23
C ASP A 22 3.46 9.67 -2.99
N PRO A 23 2.45 10.27 -2.32
CA PRO A 23 2.41 11.72 -2.10
C PRO A 23 3.33 12.21 -0.97
N LEU A 24 3.96 11.29 -0.21
CA LEU A 24 4.81 11.64 0.92
C LEU A 24 6.30 11.37 0.69
N TYR A 25 6.64 10.47 -0.24
CA TYR A 25 8.02 10.05 -0.48
C TYR A 25 8.36 10.06 -1.97
N PRO A 26 9.55 10.55 -2.37
CA PRO A 26 10.64 11.06 -1.51
C PRO A 26 10.39 12.47 -0.99
N VAL A 27 9.51 13.24 -1.64
CA VAL A 27 9.20 14.62 -1.27
C VAL A 27 7.88 14.61 -0.50
N VAL A 28 7.92 15.09 0.73
CA VAL A 28 6.70 15.35 1.50
C VAL A 28 6.09 16.61 0.91
N GLU A 29 4.99 16.48 0.18
CA GLU A 29 4.23 17.65 -0.26
C GLU A 29 3.78 18.48 0.95
N ALA A 30 3.81 19.82 0.84
CA ALA A 30 3.45 20.70 1.94
C ALA A 30 2.00 20.45 2.40
N GLU A 31 1.76 20.53 3.72
CA GLU A 31 0.42 20.40 4.29
C GLU A 31 -0.56 21.34 3.56
N GLY A 32 -1.56 20.77 2.89
CA GLY A 32 -2.56 21.50 2.12
C GLY A 32 -2.47 21.34 0.60
N ALA A 33 -1.53 20.54 0.06
CA ALA A 33 -1.63 20.08 -1.31
C ALA A 33 -2.95 19.31 -1.52
N VAL A 34 -3.69 19.65 -2.58
CA VAL A 34 -4.91 18.94 -2.95
C VAL A 34 -4.52 17.51 -3.29
N GLU A 35 -5.14 16.52 -2.64
CA GLU A 35 -4.92 15.11 -2.98
C GLU A 35 -5.28 14.89 -4.46
N ASP A 36 -4.27 14.63 -5.29
CA ASP A 36 -4.46 14.30 -6.70
C ASP A 36 -4.95 12.86 -6.85
N PHE A 37 -6.26 12.68 -6.76
CA PHE A 37 -6.91 11.37 -6.95
C PHE A 37 -6.77 10.80 -8.36
N SER A 38 -6.29 11.58 -9.35
CA SER A 38 -6.02 11.06 -10.69
C SER A 38 -4.79 10.15 -10.74
N ARG A 39 -3.92 10.23 -9.73
CA ARG A 39 -2.69 9.44 -9.60
C ARG A 39 -2.66 8.75 -8.24
N PRO A 40 -3.46 7.69 -8.03
CA PRO A 40 -3.54 7.02 -6.74
C PRO A 40 -2.24 6.26 -6.42
N LEU A 41 -1.90 6.18 -5.13
CA LEU A 41 -0.78 5.37 -4.62
C LEU A 41 -0.85 3.94 -5.17
N GLN A 42 0.24 3.48 -5.80
CA GLN A 42 0.32 2.15 -6.38
C GLN A 42 0.76 1.09 -5.36
N LEU A 43 0.08 1.04 -4.22
CA LEU A 43 0.28 0.05 -3.15
C LEU A 43 -1.07 -0.56 -2.76
N LEU A 44 -1.20 -1.87 -2.93
CA LEU A 44 -2.44 -2.59 -2.68
C LEU A 44 -2.23 -3.72 -1.67
N ALA A 45 -3.05 -3.75 -0.62
CA ALA A 45 -3.22 -4.92 0.22
C ALA A 45 -3.97 -6.01 -0.57
N ARG A 46 -3.22 -6.79 -1.35
CA ARG A 46 -3.81 -7.80 -2.25
C ARG A 46 -4.44 -8.97 -1.50
N ARG A 47 -3.85 -9.37 -0.38
CA ARG A 47 -4.28 -10.53 0.41
C ARG A 47 -4.11 -10.29 1.91
N LEU A 48 -5.07 -10.78 2.68
CA LEU A 48 -5.02 -10.84 4.14
C LEU A 48 -5.37 -12.25 4.60
N GLU A 49 -4.55 -12.80 5.48
CA GLU A 49 -4.73 -14.15 6.05
C GLU A 49 -4.56 -14.08 7.56
N PHE A 50 -5.45 -14.74 8.29
CA PHE A 50 -5.37 -14.88 9.75
C PHE A 50 -6.20 -16.06 10.23
N THR A 51 -5.89 -16.57 11.41
CA THR A 51 -6.75 -17.51 12.13
C THR A 51 -7.91 -16.74 12.75
N ASP A 52 -9.14 -17.10 12.38
CA ASP A 52 -10.33 -16.50 12.97
C ASP A 52 -10.34 -16.72 14.50
N PRO A 53 -10.36 -15.66 15.32
CA PRO A 53 -10.29 -15.80 16.77
C PRO A 53 -11.53 -16.45 17.39
N VAL A 54 -12.65 -16.54 16.65
CA VAL A 54 -13.90 -17.15 17.13
C VAL A 54 -13.97 -18.62 16.74
N SER A 55 -13.74 -18.93 15.47
CA SER A 55 -13.86 -20.31 14.96
C SER A 55 -12.57 -21.13 15.04
N GLY A 56 -11.41 -20.48 15.13
CA GLY A 56 -10.10 -21.12 15.05
C GLY A 56 -9.69 -21.55 13.64
N GLU A 57 -10.53 -21.29 12.63
CA GLU A 57 -10.26 -21.67 11.24
C GLU A 57 -9.36 -20.65 10.52
N PRO A 58 -8.51 -21.09 9.59
CA PRO A 58 -7.77 -20.16 8.74
C PRO A 58 -8.74 -19.43 7.80
N ARG A 59 -8.65 -18.10 7.76
CA ARG A 59 -9.38 -17.24 6.83
C ARG A 59 -8.41 -16.55 5.88
N ARG A 60 -8.82 -16.45 4.62
CA ARG A 60 -8.09 -15.77 3.55
C ARG A 60 -9.03 -14.88 2.77
N PHE A 61 -8.63 -13.64 2.58
CA PHE A 61 -9.35 -12.65 1.80
C PHE A 61 -8.43 -12.13 0.70
N GLU A 62 -8.97 -11.95 -0.50
CA GLU A 62 -8.28 -11.31 -1.62
C GLU A 62 -9.02 -10.05 -2.05
N SER A 63 -8.27 -8.99 -2.33
CA SER A 63 -8.84 -7.78 -2.91
C SER A 63 -9.24 -8.01 -4.37
N GLY A 64 -10.38 -7.48 -4.78
CA GLY A 64 -10.79 -7.42 -6.19
C GLY A 64 -10.08 -6.33 -7.00
N LEU A 65 -9.35 -5.43 -6.34
CA LEU A 65 -8.68 -4.31 -6.99
C LEU A 65 -7.41 -4.73 -7.74
N ARG A 66 -7.00 -3.87 -8.68
CA ARG A 66 -5.73 -3.94 -9.40
C ARG A 66 -5.03 -2.59 -9.31
N LEU A 67 -3.70 -2.61 -9.37
CA LEU A 67 -2.90 -1.40 -9.51
C LEU A 67 -3.02 -0.92 -10.96
N SER A 68 -3.36 0.34 -11.18
CA SER A 68 -3.58 0.90 -12.52
C SER A 68 -2.29 0.95 -13.36
N ALA A 69 -1.12 1.01 -12.71
CA ALA A 69 0.17 1.02 -13.38
C ALA A 69 0.78 -0.39 -13.54
N TRP A 70 0.10 -1.45 -13.07
CA TRP A 70 0.60 -2.81 -13.25
C TRP A 70 0.27 -3.30 -14.67
N PRO A 71 1.25 -3.81 -15.42
CA PRO A 71 1.00 -4.26 -16.80
C PRO A 71 -0.03 -5.40 -16.79
N GLU A 72 -0.96 -5.34 -17.74
CA GLU A 72 -1.77 -6.51 -18.05
C GLU A 72 -0.86 -7.59 -18.62
N GLY A 73 -0.89 -8.77 -18.01
CA GLY A 73 -0.14 -9.94 -18.46
C GLY A 73 -0.76 -10.57 -19.70
#